data_AF-A0A839JJI7-F1
#
_entry.id   AF-A0A839JJI7-F1
#
_cell.length_a   1.000
_cell.length_b   1.000
_cell.length_c   1.000
_cell.angle_alpha   90.00
_cell.angle_beta   90.00
_cell.angle_gamma   90.00
#
_symmetry.space_group_name_H-M   'P 1'
#
loop_
_entity.id
_entity.type
_entity.pdbx_description
1 polymer ?
#
loop_
_entity_poly.entity_id
_entity_poly.type
_entity_poly.pdbx_seq_one_letter_code
_entity_poly.pdbx_strand_id
1 'polypeptide(L)'
;MKKIFAPLEGEESTKKYTTWIEDTNDGASVIKMLFGSAFFDYPKSPSLLCKFFKMANVEMNDIVLDFFSGSGTTGHAVMDLNTEDGGNRQYICVQLDEKIDEKSEAHKAGYETIDQITAERLRRAGEKIKAEHPDANIDTGFRVFRIDFSNEKDNIRKPLNELKQAGLYDDVDNIKKDRTPLDLLFGIIYVSALPFDLKLEARKIGENTVYLYGYLDEGTGLVACFDDNLSEETIKEIANLKALTAAFKDSSFRDSSNKINHSEYFRIISPDTKVKVI
;
A
#
# COMPACT_ATOMS: atom_id res chain seq x y z
N MET A 1 33.91 40.60 -20.30
CA MET A 1 34.07 40.18 -18.88
C MET A 1 34.32 41.41 -18.02
N LYS A 2 33.42 41.73 -17.08
CA LYS A 2 33.68 42.77 -16.07
C LYS A 2 34.61 42.20 -15.01
N LYS A 3 35.73 42.87 -14.74
CA LYS A 3 36.64 42.51 -13.65
C LYS A 3 35.94 42.78 -12.31
N ILE A 4 36.00 41.81 -11.40
CA ILE A 4 35.49 41.91 -10.04
C ILE A 4 36.68 42.26 -9.16
N PHE A 5 36.56 43.34 -8.37
CA PHE A 5 37.57 43.79 -7.42
C PHE A 5 37.21 43.32 -6.00
N ALA A 6 38.20 43.22 -5.12
CA ALA A 6 38.00 42.88 -3.71
C ALA A 6 37.26 44.02 -2.98
N PRO A 7 36.34 43.70 -2.05
CA PRO A 7 35.59 44.70 -1.28
C PRO A 7 36.52 45.50 -0.35
N LEU A 8 36.17 46.76 -0.11
CA LEU A 8 36.90 47.64 0.81
C LEU A 8 36.58 47.29 2.28
N GLU A 9 37.50 47.63 3.19
CA GLU A 9 37.38 47.36 4.63
C GLU A 9 36.10 48.03 5.18
N GLY A 10 35.12 47.23 5.62
CA GLY A 10 33.81 47.67 6.10
C GLY A 10 32.62 47.37 5.18
N GLU A 11 32.85 46.95 3.92
CA GLU A 11 31.81 46.43 3.03
C GLU A 11 31.64 44.91 3.22
N GLU A 12 31.09 44.47 4.35
CA GLU A 12 30.62 43.08 4.46
C GLU A 12 29.22 42.95 3.84
N SER A 13 29.12 43.03 2.50
CA SER A 13 28.07 42.28 1.83
C SER A 13 28.61 40.86 1.66
N THR A 14 28.24 39.94 2.55
CA THR A 14 28.44 38.52 2.29
C THR A 14 27.66 38.20 1.02
N LYS A 15 28.37 38.12 -0.11
CA LYS A 15 27.80 37.61 -1.34
C LYS A 15 27.41 36.17 -1.02
N LYS A 16 26.10 35.92 -0.85
CA LYS A 16 25.59 34.56 -0.62
C LYS A 16 26.22 33.68 -1.68
N TYR A 17 26.92 32.62 -1.26
CA TYR A 17 27.43 31.64 -2.20
C TYR A 17 26.22 31.04 -2.91
N THR A 18 26.04 31.41 -4.18
CA THR A 18 25.00 30.83 -5.03
C THR A 18 25.41 29.40 -5.32
N THR A 19 24.78 28.46 -4.61
CA THR A 19 24.88 27.03 -4.94
C THR A 19 23.81 26.69 -5.98
N TRP A 20 23.98 25.60 -6.73
CA TRP A 20 22.98 25.16 -7.71
C TRP A 20 21.63 24.73 -7.08
N ILE A 21 21.57 24.74 -5.74
CA ILE A 21 20.42 24.41 -4.90
C ILE A 21 19.89 25.70 -4.24
N GLU A 22 19.68 26.75 -5.03
CA GLU A 22 18.86 27.88 -4.62
C GLU A 22 17.38 27.63 -5.02
N ASP A 23 16.47 28.29 -4.29
CA ASP A 23 15.00 28.25 -4.47
C ASP A 23 14.26 26.93 -4.18
N THR A 24 14.83 26.03 -3.37
CA THR A 24 14.16 24.78 -2.95
C THR A 24 13.83 24.75 -1.45
N ASN A 25 13.55 25.91 -0.85
CA ASN A 25 13.11 26.00 0.55
C ASN A 25 11.60 26.30 0.64
N ASP A 26 10.81 25.60 -0.17
CA ASP A 26 9.36 25.77 -0.29
C ASP A 26 8.56 24.77 0.56
N GLY A 27 9.22 23.82 1.25
CA GLY A 27 8.53 22.72 1.95
C GLY A 27 7.46 23.20 2.93
N ALA A 28 7.77 24.20 3.76
CA ALA A 28 6.81 24.77 4.71
C ALA A 28 5.63 25.46 4.00
N SER A 29 5.92 26.17 2.89
CA SER A 29 4.90 26.82 2.07
C SER A 29 4.00 25.80 1.37
N VAL A 30 4.54 24.69 0.88
CA VAL A 30 3.78 23.58 0.28
C VAL A 30 2.84 22.96 1.31
N ILE A 31 3.32 22.68 2.53
CA ILE A 31 2.46 22.16 3.62
C ILE A 31 1.33 23.15 3.92
N LYS A 32 1.65 24.44 4.09
CA LYS A 32 0.64 25.46 4.36
C LYS A 32 -0.37 25.61 3.22
N MET A 33 0.05 25.45 1.97
CA MET A 33 -0.84 25.47 0.80
C MET A 33 -1.82 24.29 0.81
N LEU A 34 -1.33 23.08 1.13
CA LEU A 34 -2.16 21.87 1.14
C LEU A 34 -3.11 21.80 2.34
N PHE A 35 -2.67 22.28 3.50
CA PHE A 35 -3.41 22.12 4.76
C PHE A 35 -4.06 23.40 5.28
N GLY A 36 -3.68 24.57 4.77
CA GLY A 36 -4.03 25.86 5.35
C GLY A 36 -3.29 26.20 6.66
N SER A 37 -2.55 25.24 7.21
CA SER A 37 -1.80 25.36 8.47
C SER A 37 -0.46 24.61 8.38
N ALA A 38 0.43 24.84 9.35
CA ALA A 38 1.72 24.17 9.44
C ALA A 38 1.59 22.89 10.26
N PHE A 39 1.46 21.74 9.58
CA PHE A 39 1.37 20.42 10.23
C PHE A 39 2.71 19.72 10.40
N PHE A 40 3.78 20.25 9.79
CA PHE A 40 5.14 19.76 9.93
C PHE A 40 6.10 20.94 10.11
N ASP A 41 7.06 20.79 11.02
CA ASP A 41 8.03 21.85 11.31
C ASP A 41 9.13 21.96 10.23
N TYR A 42 9.61 20.81 9.74
CA TYR A 42 10.75 20.75 8.81
C TYR A 42 10.49 19.86 7.58
N PRO A 43 9.37 20.07 6.86
CA PRO A 43 9.10 19.34 5.63
C PRO A 43 10.17 19.65 4.59
N LYS A 44 10.65 18.60 3.91
CA LYS A 44 11.53 18.78 2.75
C LYS A 44 10.72 19.36 1.59
N SER A 45 11.44 19.95 0.65
CA SER A 45 10.89 20.50 -0.58
C SER A 45 10.68 19.41 -1.62
N PRO A 46 9.50 19.29 -2.27
CA PRO A 46 9.30 18.40 -3.42
C PRO A 46 10.23 18.76 -4.58
N SER A 47 10.40 20.07 -4.87
CA SER A 47 11.25 20.54 -5.96
C SER A 47 12.73 20.19 -5.75
N LEU A 48 13.20 20.15 -4.49
CA LEU A 48 14.52 19.62 -4.15
C LEU A 48 14.66 18.14 -4.51
N LEU A 49 13.67 17.32 -4.15
CA LEU A 49 13.72 15.88 -4.41
C LEU A 49 13.63 15.57 -5.91
N CYS A 50 12.81 16.30 -6.68
CA CYS A 50 12.78 16.17 -8.13
C CYS A 50 14.16 16.43 -8.76
N LYS A 51 14.89 17.44 -8.28
CA LYS A 51 16.27 17.70 -8.72
C LYS A 51 17.20 16.53 -8.39
N PHE A 52 17.09 15.96 -7.18
CA PHE A 52 17.89 14.80 -6.78
C PHE A 52 17.56 13.55 -7.60
N PHE A 53 16.30 13.28 -7.92
CA PHE A 53 15.91 12.17 -8.78
C PHE A 53 16.51 12.30 -10.19
N LYS A 54 16.47 13.50 -10.78
CA LYS A 54 17.10 13.78 -12.07
C LYS A 54 18.62 13.59 -12.01
N MET A 55 19.28 14.03 -10.94
CA MET A 55 20.73 13.84 -10.75
C MET A 55 21.12 12.38 -10.54
N ALA A 56 20.27 11.62 -9.85
CA ALA A 56 20.45 10.19 -9.62
C ALA A 56 20.09 9.34 -10.84
N ASN A 57 19.65 9.96 -11.94
CA ASN A 57 19.20 9.30 -13.17
C ASN A 57 18.06 8.29 -12.91
N VAL A 58 17.07 8.69 -12.09
CA VAL A 58 15.86 7.89 -11.86
C VAL A 58 15.05 7.83 -13.16
N GLU A 59 14.93 6.63 -13.72
CA GLU A 59 14.26 6.36 -14.98
C GLU A 59 12.74 6.43 -14.84
N MET A 60 12.03 6.46 -15.97
CA MET A 60 10.57 6.70 -15.99
C MET A 60 9.75 5.62 -15.29
N ASN A 61 10.27 4.41 -15.12
CA ASN A 61 9.60 3.25 -14.56
C ASN A 61 10.27 2.73 -13.27
N ASP A 62 11.13 3.54 -12.66
CA ASP A 62 11.82 3.18 -11.41
C ASP A 62 10.89 3.22 -10.19
N ILE A 63 11.32 2.51 -9.14
CA ILE A 63 10.67 2.51 -7.82
C ILE A 63 11.53 3.33 -6.85
N VAL A 64 10.94 4.36 -6.25
CA VAL A 64 11.59 5.21 -5.25
C VAL A 64 11.15 4.80 -3.84
N LEU A 65 12.09 4.35 -3.02
CA LEU A 65 11.84 3.97 -1.63
C LEU A 65 12.29 5.07 -0.66
N ASP A 66 11.40 5.43 0.27
CA ASP A 66 11.70 6.29 1.41
C ASP A 66 11.11 5.68 2.69
N PHE A 67 11.97 5.09 3.51
CA PHE A 67 11.58 4.45 4.76
C PHE A 67 11.61 5.40 5.97
N PHE A 68 11.82 6.70 5.75
CA PHE A 68 11.70 7.78 6.71
C PHE A 68 10.88 8.91 6.11
N SER A 69 9.70 8.55 5.59
CA SER A 69 8.93 9.45 4.72
C SER A 69 8.56 10.77 5.40
N GLY A 70 8.37 10.77 6.72
CA GLY A 70 8.05 11.94 7.51
C GLY A 70 6.83 12.63 6.93
N SER A 71 7.02 13.81 6.36
CA SER A 71 5.93 14.54 5.71
C SER A 71 5.46 13.96 4.37
N GLY A 72 6.05 12.90 3.80
CA GLY A 72 5.62 12.32 2.52
C GLY A 72 6.10 13.12 1.30
N THR A 73 7.23 13.81 1.42
CA THR A 73 7.77 14.66 0.34
C THR A 73 8.21 13.83 -0.87
N THR A 74 8.75 12.63 -0.63
CA THR A 74 9.22 11.71 -1.70
C THR A 74 8.09 11.32 -2.64
N GLY A 75 6.95 10.84 -2.11
CA GLY A 75 5.80 10.48 -2.96
C GLY A 75 5.24 11.67 -3.74
N HIS A 76 5.20 12.86 -3.13
CA HIS A 76 4.82 14.10 -3.83
C HIS A 76 5.76 14.38 -5.01
N ALA A 77 7.07 14.36 -4.79
CA ALA A 77 8.05 14.61 -5.83
C ALA A 77 8.01 13.57 -6.97
N VAL A 78 7.71 12.31 -6.66
CA VAL A 78 7.51 11.27 -7.68
C VAL A 78 6.28 11.58 -8.54
N MET A 79 5.15 11.97 -7.93
CA MET A 79 3.95 12.36 -8.68
C MET A 79 4.21 13.60 -9.54
N ASP A 80 4.91 14.62 -9.02
CA ASP A 80 5.31 15.81 -9.78
C ASP A 80 6.16 15.43 -10.99
N LEU A 81 7.15 14.55 -10.81
CA LEU A 81 8.06 14.17 -11.88
C LEU A 81 7.33 13.37 -12.98
N ASN A 82 6.47 12.43 -12.61
CA ASN A 82 5.61 11.71 -13.55
C ASN A 82 4.67 12.64 -14.32
N THR A 83 4.19 13.70 -13.67
CA THR A 83 3.37 14.74 -14.32
C THR A 83 4.21 15.55 -15.32
N GLU A 84 5.45 15.89 -14.95
CA GLU A 84 6.36 16.69 -15.77
C GLU A 84 6.81 15.96 -17.04
N ASP A 85 7.19 14.68 -16.93
CA ASP A 85 7.84 13.93 -18.02
C ASP A 85 7.00 12.79 -18.60
N GLY A 86 5.78 12.58 -18.11
CA GLY A 86 4.89 11.51 -18.55
C GLY A 86 5.34 10.12 -18.09
N GLY A 87 6.24 10.04 -17.11
CA GLY A 87 6.71 8.78 -16.54
C GLY A 87 5.66 8.05 -15.69
N ASN A 88 6.03 6.84 -15.26
CA ASN A 88 5.21 5.94 -14.46
C ASN A 88 5.99 5.41 -13.25
N ARG A 89 6.83 6.26 -12.64
CA ARG A 89 7.62 5.93 -11.46
C ARG A 89 6.70 5.57 -10.30
N GLN A 90 7.07 4.55 -9.55
CA GLN A 90 6.34 4.15 -8.35
C GLN A 90 7.07 4.66 -7.12
N TYR A 91 6.36 4.82 -6.01
CA TYR A 91 6.98 5.15 -4.73
C TYR A 91 6.50 4.22 -3.62
N ILE A 92 7.39 3.96 -2.68
CA ILE A 92 7.11 3.27 -1.43
C ILE A 92 7.56 4.18 -0.30
N CYS A 93 6.60 4.64 0.51
CA CYS A 93 6.87 5.45 1.69
C CYS A 93 6.53 4.63 2.94
N VAL A 94 7.48 4.54 3.87
CA VAL A 94 7.26 3.95 5.21
C VAL A 94 7.26 5.07 6.24
N GLN A 95 6.29 5.03 7.15
CA GLN A 95 6.17 5.96 8.26
C GLN A 95 5.68 5.20 9.49
N LEU A 96 6.32 5.45 10.63
CA LEU A 96 5.84 4.97 11.92
C LEU A 96 4.60 5.78 12.34
N ASP A 97 3.69 5.11 13.03
CA ASP A 97 2.49 5.67 13.66
C ASP A 97 2.82 6.41 14.97
N GLU A 98 3.84 7.26 14.94
CA GLU A 98 4.26 8.07 16.08
C GLU A 98 3.14 9.05 16.45
N LYS A 99 2.77 9.04 17.74
CA LYS A 99 1.77 9.97 18.29
C LYS A 99 2.26 11.40 18.18
N ILE A 100 1.39 12.30 17.75
CA ILE A 100 1.70 13.72 17.67
C ILE A 100 1.39 14.46 18.98
N ASP A 101 2.01 15.62 19.18
CA ASP A 101 1.73 16.48 20.33
C ASP A 101 0.26 16.93 20.31
N GLU A 102 -0.46 16.73 21.42
CA GLU A 102 -1.86 17.12 21.60
C GLU A 102 -2.10 18.62 21.37
N LYS A 103 -1.07 19.46 21.53
CA LYS A 103 -1.10 20.90 21.30
C LYS A 103 -0.89 21.31 19.84
N SER A 104 -0.44 20.39 19.00
CA SER A 104 -0.14 20.66 17.58
C SER A 104 -1.40 21.03 16.80
N GLU A 105 -1.22 21.80 15.72
CA GLU A 105 -2.31 22.14 14.81
C GLU A 105 -2.89 20.91 14.11
N ALA A 106 -2.06 19.91 13.84
CA ALA A 106 -2.49 18.64 13.28
C ALA A 106 -3.40 17.87 14.25
N HIS A 107 -3.08 17.84 15.54
CA HIS A 107 -3.94 17.19 16.53
C HIS A 107 -5.30 17.89 16.66
N LYS A 108 -5.30 19.23 16.67
CA LYS A 108 -6.55 20.02 16.64
C LYS A 108 -7.39 19.77 15.39
N ALA A 109 -6.76 19.38 14.29
CA ALA A 109 -7.42 19.00 13.04
C ALA A 109 -7.90 17.53 13.01
N GLY A 110 -7.67 16.76 14.08
CA GLY A 110 -8.18 15.39 14.24
C GLY A 110 -7.22 14.28 13.83
N TYR A 111 -5.93 14.59 13.60
CA TYR A 111 -4.92 13.57 13.37
C TYR A 111 -4.33 13.08 14.70
N GLU A 112 -4.08 11.79 14.82
CA GLU A 112 -3.50 11.19 16.04
C GLU A 112 -2.02 10.85 15.88
N THR A 113 -1.61 10.53 14.64
CA THR A 113 -0.28 10.00 14.35
C THR A 113 0.32 10.60 13.09
N ILE A 114 1.66 10.58 12.98
CA ILE A 114 2.39 11.17 11.86
C ILE A 114 1.98 10.54 10.52
N ASP A 115 1.85 9.20 10.45
CA ASP A 115 1.48 8.48 9.23
C ASP A 115 0.14 8.93 8.64
N GLN A 116 -0.83 9.33 9.48
CA GLN A 116 -2.11 9.85 9.02
C GLN A 116 -1.94 11.18 8.29
N ILE A 117 -1.08 12.07 8.82
CA ILE A 117 -0.78 13.37 8.19
C ILE A 117 0.02 13.15 6.89
N THR A 118 0.95 12.19 6.89
CA THR A 118 1.73 11.79 5.70
C THR A 118 0.81 11.32 4.58
N ALA A 119 -0.09 10.37 4.87
CA ALA A 119 -1.03 9.83 3.90
C ALA A 119 -1.98 10.94 3.41
N GLU A 120 -2.47 11.80 4.29
CA GLU A 120 -3.32 12.90 3.90
C GLU A 120 -2.60 13.92 3.01
N ARG A 121 -1.32 14.25 3.29
CA ARG A 121 -0.56 15.14 2.40
C ARG A 121 -0.45 14.55 1.01
N LEU A 122 -0.13 13.26 0.90
CA LEU A 122 -0.03 12.57 -0.39
C LEU A 122 -1.36 12.59 -1.13
N ARG A 123 -2.47 12.36 -0.43
CA ARG A 123 -3.82 12.46 -1.02
C ARG A 123 -4.08 13.85 -1.59
N ARG A 124 -3.87 14.91 -0.80
CA ARG A 124 -4.09 16.30 -1.25
C ARG A 124 -3.15 16.72 -2.38
N ALA A 125 -1.89 16.26 -2.34
CA ALA A 125 -0.94 16.51 -3.41
C ALA A 125 -1.42 15.87 -4.73
N GLY A 126 -1.84 14.60 -4.68
CA GLY A 126 -2.40 13.91 -5.84
C GLY A 126 -3.68 14.55 -6.37
N GLU A 127 -4.60 14.95 -5.49
CA GLU A 127 -5.82 15.69 -5.88
C GLU A 127 -5.51 17.02 -6.54
N LYS A 128 -4.54 17.76 -6.02
CA LYS A 128 -4.07 19.02 -6.60
C LYS A 128 -3.49 18.79 -8.00
N ILE A 129 -2.60 17.81 -8.17
CA ILE A 129 -2.01 17.45 -9.47
C ILE A 129 -3.11 17.09 -10.49
N LYS A 130 -4.09 16.28 -10.08
CA LYS A 130 -5.24 15.94 -10.94
C LYS A 130 -6.08 17.16 -11.32
N ALA A 131 -6.27 18.09 -10.40
CA ALA A 131 -7.01 19.32 -10.68
C ALA A 131 -6.26 20.27 -11.63
N GLU A 132 -4.94 20.33 -11.53
CA GLU A 132 -4.07 21.15 -12.40
C GLU A 132 -3.85 20.52 -13.78
N HIS A 133 -3.96 19.19 -13.88
CA HIS A 133 -3.73 18.42 -15.11
C HIS A 133 -4.89 17.43 -15.41
N PRO A 134 -6.12 17.92 -15.67
CA PRO A 134 -7.31 17.07 -15.80
C PRO A 134 -7.28 16.12 -17.00
N ASP A 135 -6.57 16.49 -18.07
CA ASP A 135 -6.46 15.71 -19.30
C ASP A 135 -5.30 14.70 -19.28
N ALA A 136 -4.44 14.77 -18.26
CA ALA A 136 -3.27 13.91 -18.18
C ALA A 136 -3.63 12.59 -17.48
N ASN A 137 -3.24 11.46 -18.10
CA ASN A 137 -3.42 10.14 -17.51
C ASN A 137 -2.30 9.86 -16.49
N ILE A 138 -2.40 10.45 -15.30
CA ILE A 138 -1.40 10.36 -14.24
C ILE A 138 -1.94 9.54 -13.08
N ASP A 139 -1.20 8.50 -12.68
CA ASP A 139 -1.48 7.79 -11.44
C ASP A 139 -0.94 8.57 -10.23
N THR A 140 -1.85 9.24 -9.53
CA THR A 140 -1.58 9.91 -8.24
C THR A 140 -2.14 9.10 -7.06
N GLY A 141 -2.59 7.87 -7.30
CA GLY A 141 -3.15 6.99 -6.30
C GLY A 141 -2.07 6.31 -5.49
N PHE A 142 -2.45 5.81 -4.31
CA PHE A 142 -1.60 4.95 -3.51
C PHE A 142 -2.45 4.06 -2.62
N ARG A 143 -1.85 2.97 -2.14
CA ARG A 143 -2.43 2.09 -1.12
C ARG A 143 -1.76 2.36 0.21
N VAL A 144 -2.52 2.26 1.29
CA VAL A 144 -2.01 2.34 2.66
C VAL A 144 -2.06 0.95 3.26
N PHE A 145 -0.92 0.46 3.72
CA PHE A 145 -0.79 -0.80 4.42
C PHE A 145 -0.35 -0.53 5.86
N ARG A 146 -0.88 -1.32 6.80
CA ARG A 146 -0.45 -1.31 8.20
C ARG A 146 0.10 -2.68 8.54
N ILE A 147 1.18 -2.68 9.33
CA ILE A 147 1.75 -3.92 9.85
C ILE A 147 0.90 -4.36 11.04
N ASP A 148 0.53 -5.63 11.04
CA ASP A 148 -0.20 -6.28 12.12
C ASP A 148 0.38 -7.69 12.33
N PHE A 149 0.00 -8.34 13.42
CA PHE A 149 0.33 -9.71 13.74
C PHE A 149 -0.38 -10.71 12.82
N SER A 150 0.04 -11.98 12.91
CA SER A 150 -0.55 -13.08 12.14
C SER A 150 -2.07 -13.12 12.17
N ASN A 151 -2.66 -13.55 11.05
CA ASN A 151 -4.09 -13.85 10.90
C ASN A 151 -4.51 -15.07 11.73
N GLU A 152 -3.57 -15.95 12.05
CA GLU A 152 -3.77 -17.14 12.87
C GLU A 152 -4.05 -16.76 14.33
N LYS A 153 -5.00 -17.46 14.98
CA LYS A 153 -5.19 -17.40 16.43
C LYS A 153 -3.89 -17.73 17.17
N ASP A 154 -3.71 -17.09 18.31
CA ASP A 154 -2.60 -17.43 19.19
C ASP A 154 -2.77 -18.86 19.72
N ASN A 155 -1.67 -19.59 19.84
CA ASN A 155 -1.64 -20.96 20.38
C ASN A 155 -2.44 -22.01 19.58
N ILE A 156 -2.59 -21.92 18.26
CA ILE A 156 -3.18 -23.03 17.46
C ILE A 156 -2.34 -24.31 17.62
N ARG A 157 -1.02 -24.18 17.67
CA ARG A 157 -0.09 -25.31 17.84
C ARG A 157 0.22 -25.49 19.31
N LYS A 158 -0.62 -26.26 20.01
CA LYS A 158 -0.41 -26.64 21.42
C LYS A 158 0.32 -27.98 21.53
N PRO A 159 1.25 -28.14 22.48
CA PRO A 159 1.77 -29.45 22.82
C PRO A 159 0.65 -30.36 23.37
N LEU A 160 0.79 -31.67 23.21
CA LEU A 160 -0.27 -32.66 23.51
C LEU A 160 -0.80 -32.57 24.95
N ASN A 161 0.06 -32.18 25.90
CA ASN A 161 -0.27 -32.01 27.31
C ASN A 161 -1.15 -30.79 27.62
N GLU A 162 -1.30 -29.86 26.67
CA GLU A 162 -2.13 -28.65 26.81
C GLU A 162 -3.48 -28.77 26.10
N LEU A 163 -3.67 -29.81 25.27
CA LEU A 163 -4.94 -30.10 24.61
C LEU A 163 -5.96 -30.65 25.62
N LYS A 164 -7.06 -29.93 25.79
CA LYS A 164 -8.19 -30.33 26.64
C LYS A 164 -9.41 -30.56 25.76
N GLN A 165 -10.12 -31.67 25.97
CA GLN A 165 -11.34 -32.00 25.21
C GLN A 165 -12.39 -30.88 25.27
N ALA A 166 -12.47 -30.13 26.38
CA ALA A 166 -13.39 -29.01 26.55
C ALA A 166 -13.10 -27.81 25.60
N GLY A 167 -11.87 -27.68 25.08
CA GLY A 167 -11.47 -26.60 24.16
C GLY A 167 -11.55 -26.97 22.68
N LEU A 168 -11.99 -28.19 22.35
CA LEU A 168 -11.96 -28.70 20.97
C LEU A 168 -12.80 -27.85 20.00
N TYR A 169 -13.91 -27.28 20.48
CA TYR A 169 -14.77 -26.40 19.67
C TYR A 169 -14.12 -25.03 19.39
N ASP A 170 -13.28 -24.52 20.31
CA ASP A 170 -12.58 -23.25 20.13
C ASP A 170 -11.41 -23.35 19.14
N ASP A 171 -10.88 -24.57 18.98
CA ASP A 171 -9.77 -24.93 18.10
C ASP A 171 -10.24 -25.29 16.66
N VAL A 172 -11.56 -25.24 16.36
CA VAL A 172 -12.10 -25.53 15.01
C VAL A 172 -11.73 -24.45 14.00
N ASP A 173 -11.81 -23.19 14.40
CA ASP A 173 -11.42 -22.05 13.56
C ASP A 173 -10.00 -21.62 13.95
N ASN A 174 -9.10 -21.59 12.99
CA ASN A 174 -7.71 -21.20 13.18
C ASN A 174 -7.48 -19.70 12.91
N ILE A 175 -8.48 -18.95 12.46
CA ILE A 175 -8.34 -17.53 12.12
C ILE A 175 -8.88 -16.64 13.26
N LYS A 176 -8.21 -15.52 13.51
CA LYS A 176 -8.66 -14.52 14.48
C LYS A 176 -9.97 -13.86 14.00
N LYS A 177 -10.93 -13.68 14.92
CA LYS A 177 -12.29 -13.24 14.59
C LYS A 177 -12.39 -11.78 14.09
N ASP A 178 -11.39 -10.97 14.38
CA ASP A 178 -11.29 -9.57 13.97
C ASP A 178 -10.67 -9.39 12.58
N ARG A 179 -10.25 -10.48 11.91
CA ARG A 179 -9.68 -10.43 10.56
C ARG A 179 -10.75 -10.30 9.50
N THR A 180 -10.55 -9.33 8.62
CA THR A 180 -11.39 -9.11 7.45
C THR A 180 -10.95 -10.02 6.28
N PRO A 181 -11.81 -10.25 5.28
CA PRO A 181 -11.41 -10.97 4.07
C PRO A 181 -10.20 -10.37 3.35
N LEU A 182 -10.00 -9.04 3.44
CA LEU A 182 -8.84 -8.38 2.86
C LEU A 182 -7.56 -8.67 3.65
N ASP A 183 -7.62 -8.78 4.99
CA ASP A 183 -6.47 -9.18 5.80
C ASP A 183 -6.00 -10.59 5.45
N LEU A 184 -6.95 -11.49 5.21
CA LEU A 184 -6.68 -12.85 4.73
C LEU A 184 -6.05 -12.84 3.34
N LEU A 185 -6.63 -12.07 2.41
CA LEU A 185 -6.11 -11.92 1.06
C LEU A 185 -4.67 -11.42 1.05
N PHE A 186 -4.39 -10.32 1.77
CA PHE A 186 -3.06 -9.72 1.82
C PHE A 186 -2.05 -10.58 2.59
N GLY A 187 -2.49 -11.39 3.55
CA GLY A 187 -1.66 -12.44 4.15
C GLY A 187 -1.20 -13.48 3.11
N ILE A 188 -2.09 -13.92 2.23
CA ILE A 188 -1.75 -14.87 1.16
C ILE A 188 -0.87 -14.22 0.08
N ILE A 189 -1.14 -12.97 -0.30
CA ILE A 189 -0.31 -12.18 -1.23
C ILE A 189 1.12 -12.11 -0.72
N TYR A 190 1.29 -11.76 0.57
CA TYR A 190 2.59 -11.69 1.22
C TYR A 190 3.33 -13.04 1.20
N VAL A 191 2.69 -14.11 1.68
CA VAL A 191 3.30 -15.46 1.71
C VAL A 191 3.60 -15.99 0.30
N SER A 192 2.81 -15.57 -0.69
CA SER A 192 3.01 -15.95 -2.09
C SER A 192 4.00 -15.05 -2.83
N ALA A 193 4.60 -14.07 -2.15
CA ALA A 193 5.53 -13.08 -2.73
C ALA A 193 4.98 -12.37 -3.97
N LEU A 194 3.68 -12.09 -3.98
CA LEU A 194 3.04 -11.34 -5.06
C LEU A 194 3.26 -9.83 -4.86
N PRO A 195 3.48 -9.05 -5.95
CA PRO A 195 3.53 -7.59 -5.88
C PRO A 195 2.24 -7.00 -5.29
N PHE A 196 2.36 -5.94 -4.47
CA PHE A 196 1.24 -5.35 -3.71
C PHE A 196 0.39 -4.36 -4.52
N ASP A 197 0.88 -3.97 -5.68
CA ASP A 197 0.31 -2.99 -6.62
C ASP A 197 -0.57 -3.64 -7.71
N LEU A 198 -0.69 -4.98 -7.72
CA LEU A 198 -1.55 -5.66 -8.68
C LEU A 198 -3.03 -5.25 -8.51
N LYS A 199 -3.76 -5.31 -9.64
CA LYS A 199 -5.19 -5.00 -9.70
C LYS A 199 -5.96 -5.92 -8.76
N LEU A 200 -6.83 -5.33 -7.95
CA LEU A 200 -7.76 -6.03 -7.08
C LEU A 200 -9.18 -5.75 -7.55
N GLU A 201 -9.92 -6.80 -7.85
CA GLU A 201 -11.35 -6.75 -8.14
C GLU A 201 -12.11 -7.64 -7.15
N ALA A 202 -13.27 -7.18 -6.72
CA ALA A 202 -14.19 -7.98 -5.93
C ALA A 202 -15.51 -8.10 -6.69
N ARG A 203 -16.04 -9.32 -6.81
CA ARG A 203 -17.32 -9.57 -7.46
C ARG A 203 -18.14 -10.61 -6.69
N LYS A 204 -19.45 -10.60 -6.91
CA LYS A 204 -20.34 -11.64 -6.39
C LYS A 204 -20.42 -12.80 -7.38
N ILE A 205 -20.31 -14.01 -6.86
CA ILE A 205 -20.66 -15.26 -7.55
C ILE A 205 -21.66 -15.98 -6.67
N GLY A 206 -22.90 -16.09 -7.13
CA GLY A 206 -24.03 -16.40 -6.25
C GLY A 206 -24.08 -15.43 -5.06
N GLU A 207 -24.16 -15.98 -3.85
CA GLU A 207 -24.11 -15.21 -2.60
C GLU A 207 -22.67 -14.87 -2.15
N ASN A 208 -21.67 -15.54 -2.72
CA ASN A 208 -20.29 -15.48 -2.25
C ASN A 208 -19.52 -14.28 -2.84
N THR A 209 -18.65 -13.69 -2.02
CA THR A 209 -17.73 -12.62 -2.41
C THR A 209 -16.41 -13.21 -2.86
N VAL A 210 -16.06 -13.00 -4.12
CA VAL A 210 -14.83 -13.52 -4.74
C VAL A 210 -13.90 -12.37 -5.09
N TYR A 211 -12.66 -12.47 -4.63
CA TYR A 211 -11.59 -11.53 -4.89
C TYR A 211 -10.69 -12.06 -6.00
N LEU A 212 -10.41 -11.21 -6.98
CA LEU A 212 -9.49 -11.48 -8.09
C LEU A 212 -8.31 -10.50 -7.95
N TYR A 213 -7.12 -11.04 -7.70
CA TYR A 213 -5.92 -10.25 -7.45
C TYR A 213 -4.84 -10.56 -8.49
N GLY A 214 -4.49 -9.58 -9.30
CA GLY A 214 -3.55 -9.76 -10.42
C GLY A 214 -4.02 -10.78 -11.47
N TYR A 215 -5.32 -11.09 -11.50
CA TYR A 215 -5.91 -11.97 -12.49
C TYR A 215 -6.12 -11.21 -13.79
N LEU A 216 -5.52 -11.70 -14.87
CA LEU A 216 -5.68 -11.16 -16.22
C LEU A 216 -6.42 -12.15 -17.12
N ASP A 217 -6.11 -13.44 -16.97
CA ASP A 217 -6.55 -14.55 -17.81
C ASP A 217 -6.25 -15.91 -17.15
N GLU A 218 -6.48 -17.00 -17.89
CA GLU A 218 -6.16 -18.36 -17.43
C GLU A 218 -4.67 -18.50 -17.11
N GLY A 219 -4.35 -19.11 -15.97
CA GLY A 219 -2.98 -19.35 -15.52
C GLY A 219 -2.33 -18.15 -14.82
N THR A 220 -3.05 -17.05 -14.61
CA THR A 220 -2.52 -15.86 -13.90
C THR A 220 -3.28 -15.57 -12.60
N GLY A 221 -2.67 -14.75 -11.74
CA GLY A 221 -3.30 -14.17 -10.55
C GLY A 221 -3.68 -15.14 -9.42
N LEU A 222 -4.31 -14.54 -8.42
CA LEU A 222 -4.88 -15.19 -7.25
C LEU A 222 -6.39 -14.94 -7.25
N VAL A 223 -7.18 -16.01 -7.15
CA VAL A 223 -8.63 -15.90 -6.91
C VAL A 223 -8.93 -16.43 -5.51
N ALA A 224 -9.63 -15.66 -4.69
CA ALA A 224 -9.88 -16.03 -3.30
C ALA A 224 -11.34 -15.83 -2.89
N CYS A 225 -11.83 -16.71 -2.02
CA CYS A 225 -13.13 -16.55 -1.38
C CYS A 225 -13.04 -16.99 0.08
N PHE A 226 -13.48 -16.14 1.01
CA PHE A 226 -13.30 -16.33 2.46
C PHE A 226 -14.62 -16.42 3.25
N ASP A 227 -15.75 -16.57 2.54
CA ASP A 227 -17.08 -16.69 3.17
C ASP A 227 -17.27 -18.09 3.79
N ASP A 228 -18.00 -18.20 4.91
CA ASP A 228 -18.18 -19.44 5.69
C ASP A 228 -19.00 -20.55 4.99
N ASN A 229 -19.60 -20.27 3.84
CA ASN A 229 -20.42 -21.23 3.11
C ASN A 229 -20.23 -21.05 1.61
N LEU A 230 -19.32 -21.84 1.04
CA LEU A 230 -19.13 -21.85 -0.41
C LEU A 230 -20.22 -22.68 -1.08
N SER A 231 -20.91 -22.07 -2.04
CA SER A 231 -21.81 -22.81 -2.91
C SER A 231 -21.01 -23.64 -3.92
N GLU A 232 -21.58 -24.76 -4.36
CA GLU A 232 -20.96 -25.59 -5.40
C GLU A 232 -20.82 -24.84 -6.73
N GLU A 233 -21.77 -23.96 -7.03
CA GLU A 233 -21.74 -23.04 -8.18
C GLU A 233 -20.53 -22.11 -8.11
N THR A 234 -20.31 -21.46 -6.96
CA THR A 234 -19.15 -20.59 -6.72
C THR A 234 -17.83 -21.30 -6.98
N ILE A 235 -17.70 -22.53 -6.49
CA ILE A 235 -16.45 -23.28 -6.63
C ILE A 235 -16.20 -23.70 -8.08
N LYS A 236 -17.25 -24.12 -8.80
CA LYS A 236 -17.13 -24.42 -10.23
C LYS A 236 -16.76 -23.19 -11.03
N GLU A 237 -17.36 -22.03 -10.74
CA GLU A 237 -16.99 -20.78 -11.40
C GLU A 237 -15.54 -20.36 -11.11
N ILE A 238 -15.09 -20.46 -9.85
CA ILE A 238 -13.68 -20.18 -9.51
C ILE A 238 -12.74 -21.14 -10.23
N ALA A 239 -13.08 -22.43 -10.30
CA ALA A 239 -12.28 -23.41 -11.04
C ALA A 239 -12.24 -23.07 -12.55
N ASN A 240 -13.35 -22.63 -13.13
CA ASN A 240 -13.41 -22.22 -14.54
C ASN A 240 -12.57 -20.96 -14.85
N LEU A 241 -12.24 -20.13 -13.86
CA LEU A 241 -11.29 -19.03 -14.06
C LEU A 241 -9.87 -19.52 -14.30
N LYS A 242 -9.55 -20.75 -13.89
CA LYS A 242 -8.23 -21.39 -14.03
C LYS A 242 -7.08 -20.49 -13.56
N ALA A 243 -7.27 -19.78 -12.46
CA ALA A 243 -6.24 -18.89 -11.92
C ALA A 243 -4.99 -19.68 -11.53
N LEU A 244 -3.83 -19.00 -11.42
CA LEU A 244 -2.59 -19.63 -10.96
C LEU A 244 -2.75 -20.21 -9.54
N THR A 245 -3.41 -19.45 -8.66
CA THR A 245 -3.71 -19.85 -7.29
C THR A 245 -5.18 -19.58 -6.97
N ALA A 246 -5.84 -20.55 -6.34
CA ALA A 246 -7.14 -20.38 -5.72
C ALA A 246 -6.99 -20.49 -4.20
N ALA A 247 -7.58 -19.56 -3.44
CA ALA A 247 -7.46 -19.52 -1.99
C ALA A 247 -8.82 -19.54 -1.27
N PHE A 248 -8.92 -20.35 -0.24
CA PHE A 248 -10.13 -20.52 0.56
C PHE A 248 -9.79 -20.56 2.06
N LYS A 249 -10.76 -20.22 2.91
CA LYS A 249 -10.68 -20.48 4.34
C LYS A 249 -11.15 -21.91 4.64
N ASP A 250 -10.54 -22.60 5.60
CA ASP A 250 -10.90 -23.99 5.93
C ASP A 250 -12.37 -24.10 6.39
N SER A 251 -12.81 -23.16 7.23
CA SER A 251 -14.20 -23.07 7.69
C SER A 251 -15.21 -22.67 6.61
N SER A 252 -14.77 -22.34 5.39
CA SER A 252 -15.66 -22.15 4.25
C SER A 252 -16.30 -23.45 3.74
N PHE A 253 -15.73 -24.60 4.11
CA PHE A 253 -16.22 -25.92 3.74
C PHE A 253 -17.11 -26.49 4.86
N ARG A 254 -18.31 -26.94 4.50
CA ARG A 254 -19.29 -27.45 5.50
C ARG A 254 -18.83 -28.70 6.22
N ASP A 255 -18.14 -29.59 5.50
CA ASP A 255 -17.61 -30.84 6.01
C ASP A 255 -16.45 -31.35 5.14
N SER A 256 -15.76 -32.39 5.61
CA SER A 256 -14.63 -33.00 4.89
C SER A 256 -15.02 -33.56 3.52
N SER A 257 -16.25 -34.05 3.35
CA SER A 257 -16.72 -34.60 2.07
C SER A 257 -16.88 -33.48 1.04
N ASN A 258 -17.46 -32.36 1.46
CA ASN A 258 -17.60 -31.15 0.68
C ASN A 258 -16.22 -30.62 0.25
N LYS A 259 -15.25 -30.53 1.17
CA LYS A 259 -13.87 -30.16 0.84
C LYS A 259 -13.23 -31.08 -0.21
N ILE A 260 -13.39 -32.40 -0.07
CA ILE A 260 -12.87 -33.38 -1.05
C ILE A 260 -13.54 -33.19 -2.41
N ASN A 261 -14.87 -33.10 -2.46
CA ASN A 261 -15.61 -32.90 -3.70
C ASN A 261 -15.16 -31.62 -4.41
N HIS A 262 -14.90 -30.55 -3.66
CA HIS A 262 -14.41 -29.31 -4.20
C HIS A 262 -12.98 -29.40 -4.74
N SER A 263 -12.09 -30.11 -4.06
CA SER A 263 -10.75 -30.37 -4.59
C SER A 263 -10.77 -31.17 -5.89
N GLU A 264 -11.72 -32.11 -6.05
CA GLU A 264 -11.90 -32.86 -7.28
C GLU A 264 -12.42 -31.99 -8.43
N TYR A 265 -13.25 -30.96 -8.16
CA TYR A 265 -13.64 -30.00 -9.20
C TYR A 265 -12.43 -29.26 -9.79
N PHE A 266 -11.52 -28.78 -8.95
CA PHE A 266 -10.28 -28.16 -9.43
C PHE A 266 -9.43 -29.16 -10.22
N ARG A 267 -9.33 -30.41 -9.77
CA ARG A 267 -8.56 -31.45 -10.48
C ARG A 267 -9.10 -31.75 -11.88
N ILE A 268 -10.41 -31.67 -12.08
CA ILE A 268 -11.06 -31.94 -13.37
C ILE A 268 -11.04 -30.71 -14.28
N ILE A 269 -11.37 -29.52 -13.74
CA ILE A 269 -11.59 -28.29 -14.51
C ILE A 269 -10.29 -27.52 -14.75
N SER A 270 -9.43 -27.46 -13.73
CA SER A 270 -8.26 -26.58 -13.68
C SER A 270 -7.10 -27.25 -12.94
N PRO A 271 -6.54 -28.36 -13.47
CA PRO A 271 -5.56 -29.19 -12.77
C PRO A 271 -4.27 -28.44 -12.39
N ASP A 272 -3.94 -27.38 -13.11
CA ASP A 272 -2.74 -26.55 -12.87
C ASP A 272 -2.94 -25.47 -11.80
N THR A 273 -4.19 -25.21 -11.38
CA THR A 273 -4.50 -24.23 -10.34
C THR A 273 -4.04 -24.75 -8.98
N LYS A 274 -3.18 -23.97 -8.31
CA LYS A 274 -2.74 -24.29 -6.94
C LYS A 274 -3.83 -23.89 -5.94
N VAL A 275 -4.49 -24.88 -5.36
CA VAL A 275 -5.49 -24.64 -4.31
C VAL A 275 -4.80 -24.51 -2.95
N LYS A 276 -4.96 -23.35 -2.30
CA LYS A 276 -4.53 -23.07 -0.93
C LYS A 276 -5.75 -22.99 -0.02
N VAL A 277 -5.69 -23.69 1.11
CA VAL A 277 -6.68 -23.57 2.17
C VAL A 277 -5.95 -23.06 3.41
N ILE A 278 -6.44 -21.94 3.95
CA ILE A 278 -5.89 -21.29 5.14
C ILE A 278 -6.80 -21.47 6.34
#